data_AF-A0A318QLQ4-F1
#
_entry.id   AF-A0A318QLQ4-F1
#
_cell.length_a   1.000
_cell.length_b   1.000
_cell.length_c   1.000
_cell.angle_alpha   90.00
_cell.angle_beta   90.00
_cell.angle_gamma   90.00
#
_symmetry.space_group_name_H-M   'P 1'
#
loop_
_entity.id
_entity.type
_entity.pdbx_description
1 polymer ?
#
loop_
_entity_poly.entity_id
_entity_poly.type
_entity_poly.pdbx_seq_one_letter_code
_entity_poly.pdbx_strand_id
1 'polypeptide(L)'
;MKAVDLELLRPLWTPKSLENDENCTQSLKLWLIDGSYNVINTPPLLSLHCQGDEEIRKSLSLDAFRFSTHAAQTVYELQKSTAYSSLTSWRVIQTYYAAYYAAHAILRFFGKSFSHLETGHVKFLRDRCVSEAAFTPHLSMAYYLLTYTPEDKRINFLKCDESHKDLWKNFGALLREISNACLTLRASNSRQQDLSNKFLDLADALTLRGRFSSSNWLSVVRNEVNYKSLHGTWFPFPKSTPSFDTLMAKVKDWRSCSYDFENPNLIRANLERFFITSFIIIDLALAISFDFQKIIGKPGNRSKNFSRLINISAAA
;
A
#
# COMPACT_ATOMS: atom_id res chain seq x y z
N MET A 1 0.88 14.59 -3.58
CA MET A 1 0.87 15.32 -2.29
C MET A 1 2.12 16.22 -2.23
N LYS A 2 2.09 17.43 -1.64
CA LYS A 2 3.28 18.30 -1.64
C LYS A 2 4.32 17.80 -0.63
N ALA A 3 5.60 18.10 -0.86
CA ALA A 3 6.69 17.68 0.06
C ALA A 3 6.43 18.14 1.50
N VAL A 4 5.96 19.38 1.67
CA VAL A 4 5.59 19.93 2.98
C VAL A 4 4.49 19.12 3.68
N ASP A 5 3.56 18.54 2.92
CA ASP A 5 2.48 17.72 3.47
C ASP A 5 3.02 16.36 3.93
N LEU A 6 3.98 15.78 3.20
CA LEU A 6 4.68 14.56 3.63
C LEU A 6 5.47 14.79 4.92
N GLU A 7 6.16 15.93 5.05
CA GLU A 7 6.85 16.31 6.28
C GLU A 7 5.91 16.35 7.49
N LEU A 8 4.69 16.86 7.27
CA LEU A 8 3.67 16.94 8.30
C LEU A 8 3.16 15.54 8.71
N LEU A 9 3.13 14.58 7.78
CA LEU A 9 2.70 13.19 8.04
C LEU A 9 3.73 12.33 8.75
N ARG A 10 5.02 12.70 8.74
CA ARG A 10 6.10 11.90 9.35
C ARG A 10 5.83 11.44 10.79
N PRO A 11 5.21 12.24 11.69
CA PRO A 11 4.87 11.79 13.03
C PRO A 11 3.83 10.67 13.08
N LEU A 12 3.02 10.51 12.03
CA LEU A 12 2.00 9.45 11.92
C LEU A 12 2.53 8.15 11.34
N TRP A 13 3.63 8.22 10.59
CA TRP A 13 4.34 7.01 10.19
C TRP A 13 4.74 6.30 11.47
N THR A 14 4.81 4.97 11.45
CA THR A 14 5.36 4.27 12.61
C THR A 14 6.75 4.85 12.85
N PRO A 15 7.00 5.69 13.88
CA PRO A 15 7.97 6.81 13.79
C PRO A 15 9.44 6.37 13.74
N LYS A 16 9.64 5.07 13.66
CA LYS A 16 10.88 4.36 13.90
C LYS A 16 11.05 3.18 12.93
N SER A 17 10.14 2.85 12.01
CA SER A 17 10.39 1.80 10.99
C SER A 17 11.66 2.04 10.16
N LEU A 18 12.13 3.29 10.16
CA LEU A 18 13.35 3.82 9.58
C LEU A 18 14.60 2.98 9.90
N GLU A 19 15.01 2.18 8.93
CA GLU A 19 16.22 1.39 9.00
C GLU A 19 16.93 1.48 7.65
N ASN A 20 18.27 1.54 7.68
CA ASN A 20 19.04 1.57 6.45
C ASN A 20 18.81 0.26 5.69
N ASP A 21 18.54 0.37 4.39
CA ASP A 21 18.25 -0.75 3.50
C ASP A 21 19.24 -1.92 3.59
N GLU A 22 20.53 -1.60 3.82
CA GLU A 22 21.60 -2.60 3.96
C GLU A 22 21.45 -3.46 5.22
N ASN A 23 20.82 -2.92 6.26
CA ASN A 23 20.54 -3.64 7.50
C ASN A 23 19.21 -4.40 7.44
N CYS A 24 18.42 -4.21 6.37
CA CYS A 24 17.09 -4.81 6.20
C CYS A 24 17.22 -6.10 5.37
N THR A 25 17.48 -7.22 6.06
CA THR A 25 17.83 -8.52 5.46
C THR A 25 16.66 -9.51 5.37
N GLN A 26 15.61 -9.34 6.17
CA GLN A 26 14.51 -10.31 6.30
C GLN A 26 13.14 -9.67 6.16
N SER A 27 12.21 -10.38 5.50
CA SER A 27 10.81 -9.94 5.38
C SER A 27 10.05 -10.17 6.67
N LEU A 28 8.89 -9.52 6.84
CA LEU A 28 8.08 -9.73 8.04
C LEU A 28 7.68 -11.19 8.23
N LYS A 29 7.40 -11.91 7.14
CA LYS A 29 7.05 -13.34 7.20
C LYS A 29 8.20 -14.20 7.74
N LEU A 30 9.45 -13.84 7.42
CA LEU A 30 10.63 -14.53 7.94
C LEU A 30 10.87 -14.15 9.40
N TRP A 31 10.76 -12.86 9.74
CA TRP A 31 10.83 -12.40 11.13
C TRP A 31 9.78 -13.06 12.04
N LEU A 32 8.59 -13.41 11.52
CA LEU A 32 7.62 -14.19 12.28
C LEU A 32 8.12 -15.60 12.63
N ILE A 33 9.12 -16.13 11.94
CA ILE A 33 9.75 -17.42 12.23
C ILE A 33 10.95 -17.21 13.18
N ASP A 34 11.91 -16.38 12.79
CA ASP A 34 13.20 -16.28 13.48
C ASP A 34 13.35 -15.10 14.44
N GLY A 35 12.34 -14.22 14.50
CA GLY A 35 12.40 -12.98 15.25
C GLY A 35 12.41 -13.13 16.77
N SER A 36 12.94 -12.09 17.41
CA SER A 36 13.02 -11.97 18.87
C SER A 36 11.72 -11.42 19.46
N TYR A 37 10.78 -12.31 19.77
CA TYR A 37 9.51 -11.98 20.40
C TYR A 37 9.06 -13.06 21.39
N ASN A 38 8.18 -12.69 22.31
CA ASN A 38 7.49 -13.63 23.19
C ASN A 38 6.03 -13.78 22.74
N VAL A 39 5.49 -14.99 22.80
CA VAL A 39 4.06 -15.23 22.58
C VAL A 39 3.25 -14.69 23.76
N ILE A 40 2.23 -13.87 23.49
CA ILE A 40 1.31 -13.38 24.52
C ILE A 40 0.09 -14.29 24.55
N ASN A 41 -0.24 -14.84 25.72
CA ASN A 41 -1.40 -15.72 25.90
C ASN A 41 -2.69 -14.89 26.08
N THR A 42 -3.29 -14.45 24.96
CA THR A 42 -4.65 -13.86 24.95
C THR A 42 -5.59 -14.63 24.02
N PRO A 43 -6.04 -15.85 24.43
CA PRO A 43 -6.97 -16.63 23.63
C PRO A 43 -8.24 -15.82 23.32
N PRO A 44 -8.84 -15.96 22.13
CA PRO A 44 -8.50 -16.91 21.05
C PRO A 44 -7.46 -16.37 20.04
N LEU A 45 -6.96 -15.14 20.21
CA LEU A 45 -6.18 -14.41 19.21
C LEU A 45 -4.69 -14.44 19.53
N LEU A 46 -3.87 -14.72 18.51
CA LEU A 46 -2.42 -14.64 18.64
C LEU A 46 -1.97 -13.17 18.66
N SER A 47 -1.19 -12.82 19.68
CA SER A 47 -0.42 -11.58 19.73
C SER A 47 1.02 -11.88 20.16
N LEU A 48 1.95 -11.10 19.65
CA LEU A 48 3.39 -11.23 19.95
C LEU A 48 3.89 -9.97 20.64
N HIS A 49 4.72 -10.12 21.66
CA HIS A 49 5.46 -9.04 22.28
C HIS A 49 6.89 -9.02 21.73
N CYS A 50 7.25 -8.00 20.96
CA CYS A 50 8.57 -7.83 20.41
C CYS A 50 9.57 -7.49 21.53
N GLN A 51 10.68 -8.22 21.63
CA GLN A 51 11.73 -7.93 22.62
C GLN A 51 12.48 -6.64 22.27
N GLY A 52 12.54 -6.30 20.98
CA GLY A 52 13.06 -5.04 20.47
C GLY A 52 12.32 -4.58 19.22
N ASP A 53 12.33 -3.27 19.00
CA ASP A 53 11.59 -2.66 17.90
C ASP A 53 12.42 -2.69 16.60
N GLU A 54 13.74 -2.87 16.69
CA GLU A 54 14.67 -2.76 15.56
C GLU A 54 14.38 -3.77 14.43
N GLU A 55 14.27 -5.05 14.76
CA GLU A 55 14.10 -6.11 13.77
C GLU A 55 12.76 -6.02 13.03
N ILE A 56 11.69 -5.69 13.76
CA ILE A 56 10.37 -5.52 13.18
C ILE A 56 10.33 -4.30 12.25
N ARG A 57 10.99 -3.21 12.64
CA ARG A 57 11.17 -2.00 11.83
C ARG A 57 11.92 -2.30 10.53
N LYS A 58 13.05 -3.02 10.62
CA LYS A 58 13.83 -3.50 9.45
C LYS A 58 12.96 -4.31 8.50
N SER A 59 12.16 -5.23 9.04
CA SER A 59 11.32 -6.13 8.26
C SER A 59 10.17 -5.42 7.55
N LEU A 60 9.52 -4.48 8.22
CA LEU A 60 8.47 -3.65 7.63
C LEU A 60 9.03 -2.73 6.53
N SER A 61 10.19 -2.11 6.77
CA SER A 61 10.85 -1.24 5.79
C SER A 61 11.30 -1.99 4.56
N LEU A 62 11.91 -3.18 4.73
CA LEU A 62 12.25 -4.06 3.61
C LEU A 62 11.04 -4.30 2.71
N ASP A 63 9.94 -4.74 3.32
CA ASP A 63 8.75 -5.10 2.59
C ASP A 63 8.10 -3.87 1.94
N ALA A 64 8.07 -2.73 2.63
CA ALA A 64 7.53 -1.47 2.10
C ALA A 64 8.26 -1.07 0.80
N PHE A 65 9.60 -0.99 0.82
CA PHE A 65 10.38 -0.66 -0.38
C PHE A 65 10.25 -1.68 -1.50
N ARG A 66 10.19 -2.97 -1.15
CA ARG A 66 9.95 -4.03 -2.13
C ARG A 66 8.62 -3.80 -2.87
N PHE A 67 7.54 -3.53 -2.15
CA PHE A 67 6.23 -3.26 -2.74
C PHE A 67 6.18 -1.94 -3.51
N SER A 68 6.82 -0.86 -3.02
CA SER A 68 6.96 0.39 -3.77
C SER A 68 7.71 0.19 -5.08
N THR A 69 8.77 -0.64 -5.07
CA THR A 69 9.53 -0.98 -6.28
C THR A 69 8.70 -1.80 -7.26
N HIS A 70 7.89 -2.76 -6.79
CA HIS A 70 6.96 -3.49 -7.65
C HIS A 70 5.93 -2.55 -8.29
N ALA A 71 5.40 -1.59 -7.54
CA ALA A 71 4.49 -0.58 -8.07
C ALA A 71 5.16 0.26 -9.17
N ALA A 72 6.35 0.80 -8.89
CA ALA A 72 7.15 1.56 -9.85
C ALA A 72 7.46 0.77 -11.12
N GLN A 73 7.90 -0.49 -10.99
CA GLN A 73 8.21 -1.36 -12.11
C GLN A 73 6.97 -1.62 -12.97
N THR A 74 5.83 -1.90 -12.32
CA THR A 74 4.58 -2.14 -13.03
C THR A 74 4.15 -0.93 -13.86
N VAL A 75 4.32 0.30 -13.34
CA VAL A 75 4.04 1.52 -14.11
C VAL A 75 5.05 1.73 -15.25
N TYR A 76 6.33 1.43 -15.02
CA TYR A 76 7.33 1.47 -16.09
C TYR A 76 6.99 0.54 -17.25
N GLU A 77 6.57 -0.68 -16.95
CA GLU A 77 6.15 -1.67 -17.96
C GLU A 77 4.83 -1.28 -18.65
N LEU A 78 3.89 -0.72 -17.90
CA LEU A 78 2.62 -0.19 -18.41
C LEU A 78 2.86 0.79 -19.57
N GLN A 79 3.81 1.72 -19.39
CA GLN A 79 4.12 2.78 -20.37
C GLN A 79 4.78 2.27 -21.64
N LYS A 80 5.53 1.16 -21.55
CA LYS A 80 6.17 0.53 -22.71
C LYS A 80 5.22 -0.34 -23.52
N SER A 81 4.07 -0.69 -22.95
CA SER A 81 3.20 -1.69 -23.55
C SER A 81 2.25 -1.10 -24.59
N THR A 82 1.99 -1.91 -25.61
CA THR A 82 0.90 -1.86 -26.62
C THR A 82 1.12 -1.10 -27.92
N ALA A 83 0.57 -1.67 -28.99
CA ALA A 83 0.43 -1.08 -30.32
C ALA A 83 -0.78 -0.12 -30.45
N TYR A 84 -1.52 0.12 -29.36
CA TYR A 84 -2.80 0.85 -29.39
C TYR A 84 -2.73 2.12 -28.53
N SER A 85 -3.34 3.20 -29.02
CA SER A 85 -3.50 4.44 -28.25
C SER A 85 -4.63 4.36 -27.22
N SER A 86 -5.59 3.43 -27.39
CA SER A 86 -6.68 3.20 -26.43
C SER A 86 -6.19 2.60 -25.11
N LEU A 87 -6.94 2.86 -24.04
CA LEU A 87 -6.78 2.16 -22.76
C LEU A 87 -7.20 0.69 -22.90
N THR A 88 -6.22 -0.20 -22.97
CA THR A 88 -6.44 -1.64 -23.11
C THR A 88 -6.73 -2.31 -21.77
N SER A 89 -7.31 -3.51 -21.81
CA SER A 89 -7.60 -4.34 -20.64
C SER A 89 -6.33 -4.63 -19.83
N TRP A 90 -5.23 -4.96 -20.50
CA TRP A 90 -3.93 -5.18 -19.87
C TRP A 90 -3.40 -3.92 -19.18
N ARG A 91 -3.57 -2.74 -19.78
CA ARG A 91 -3.21 -1.48 -19.12
C ARG A 91 -4.05 -1.24 -17.86
N VAL A 92 -5.35 -1.52 -17.88
CA VAL A 92 -6.20 -1.45 -16.68
C VAL A 92 -5.73 -2.42 -15.59
N ILE A 93 -5.43 -3.66 -15.97
CA ILE A 93 -4.97 -4.70 -15.03
C ILE A 93 -3.59 -4.33 -14.44
N GLN A 94 -2.66 -3.81 -15.23
CA GLN A 94 -1.36 -3.34 -14.75
C GLN A 94 -1.51 -2.14 -13.82
N THR A 95 -2.33 -1.14 -14.19
CA THR A 95 -2.63 0.01 -13.31
C THR A 95 -3.23 -0.45 -11.98
N TYR A 96 -4.13 -1.44 -11.99
CA TYR A 96 -4.65 -2.05 -10.75
C TYR A 96 -3.54 -2.64 -9.88
N TYR A 97 -2.67 -3.48 -10.46
CA TYR A 97 -1.62 -4.15 -9.68
C TYR A 97 -0.56 -3.18 -9.18
N ALA A 98 -0.24 -2.14 -9.94
CA ALA A 98 0.60 -1.05 -9.46
C ALA A 98 0.01 -0.39 -8.20
N ALA A 99 -1.29 -0.07 -8.21
CA ALA A 99 -1.98 0.48 -7.05
C ALA A 99 -2.09 -0.53 -5.89
N TYR A 100 -2.30 -1.81 -6.19
CA TYR A 100 -2.34 -2.89 -5.19
C TYR A 100 -1.01 -3.03 -4.45
N TYR A 101 0.12 -3.00 -5.17
CA TYR A 101 1.46 -2.98 -4.58
C TYR A 101 1.72 -1.68 -3.79
N ALA A 102 1.29 -0.54 -4.32
CA ALA A 102 1.40 0.74 -3.62
C ALA A 102 0.64 0.75 -2.28
N ALA A 103 -0.59 0.23 -2.24
CA ALA A 103 -1.36 0.09 -1.00
C ALA A 103 -0.67 -0.82 0.02
N HIS A 104 -0.07 -1.92 -0.44
CA HIS A 104 0.76 -2.79 0.39
C HIS A 104 1.98 -2.08 0.97
N ALA A 105 2.63 -1.20 0.21
CA ALA A 105 3.76 -0.42 0.69
C ALA A 105 3.32 0.59 1.76
N ILE A 106 2.26 1.35 1.48
CA ILE A 106 1.71 2.35 2.41
C ILE A 106 1.33 1.69 3.73
N LEU A 107 0.59 0.57 3.72
CA LEU A 107 0.26 -0.15 4.96
C LEU A 107 1.50 -0.37 5.85
N ARG A 108 2.63 -0.78 5.24
CA ARG A 108 3.87 -1.12 5.96
C ARG A 108 4.61 0.10 6.50
N PHE A 109 4.58 1.23 5.79
CA PHE A 109 5.07 2.50 6.32
C PHE A 109 4.30 2.94 7.58
N PHE A 110 3.04 2.53 7.70
CA PHE A 110 2.17 2.78 8.86
C PHE A 110 2.06 1.56 9.80
N GLY A 111 3.04 0.65 9.78
CA GLY A 111 3.15 -0.41 10.80
C GLY A 111 2.18 -1.58 10.60
N LYS A 112 1.53 -1.65 9.43
CA LYS A 112 0.56 -2.68 9.08
C LYS A 112 1.08 -3.55 7.94
N SER A 113 0.86 -4.85 8.01
CA SER A 113 1.22 -5.78 6.93
C SER A 113 0.07 -6.72 6.65
N PHE A 114 -0.53 -6.57 5.47
CA PHE A 114 -1.46 -7.54 4.94
C PHE A 114 -0.66 -8.66 4.25
N SER A 115 -0.70 -9.86 4.82
CA SER A 115 0.14 -10.99 4.42
C SER A 115 -0.60 -12.32 4.49
N HIS A 116 -0.38 -13.19 3.51
CA HIS A 116 -0.85 -14.57 3.55
C HIS A 116 0.08 -15.44 4.40
N LEU A 117 -0.41 -16.03 5.49
CA LEU A 117 0.36 -16.98 6.30
C LEU A 117 0.15 -18.39 5.75
N GLU A 118 1.17 -18.90 5.06
CA GLU A 118 1.23 -20.28 4.57
C GLU A 118 1.41 -21.31 5.69
N THR A 119 1.23 -22.59 5.36
CA THR A 119 1.31 -23.73 6.29
C THR A 119 2.59 -23.73 7.14
N GLY A 120 3.74 -23.39 6.55
CA GLY A 120 5.01 -23.33 7.28
C GLY A 120 5.00 -22.28 8.39
N HIS A 121 4.53 -21.07 8.10
CA HIS A 121 4.40 -19.99 9.10
C HIS A 121 3.43 -20.37 10.20
N VAL A 122 2.26 -20.91 9.83
CA VAL A 122 1.21 -21.27 10.79
C VAL A 122 1.67 -22.38 11.72
N LYS A 123 2.32 -23.41 11.17
CA LYS A 123 2.88 -24.51 11.95
C LYS A 123 3.93 -23.99 12.93
N PHE A 124 4.88 -23.19 12.45
CA PHE A 124 5.95 -22.66 13.28
C PHE A 124 5.39 -21.83 14.46
N LEU A 125 4.49 -20.88 14.18
CA LEU A 125 3.88 -20.05 15.21
C LEU A 125 3.09 -20.89 16.22
N ARG A 126 2.36 -21.91 15.75
CA ARG A 126 1.62 -22.83 16.63
C ARG A 126 2.57 -23.63 17.52
N ASP A 127 3.61 -24.23 16.96
CA ASP A 127 4.59 -25.03 17.70
C ASP A 127 5.26 -24.18 18.77
N ARG A 128 5.63 -22.93 18.45
CA ARG A 128 6.20 -21.96 19.38
C ARG A 128 5.23 -21.58 20.51
N CYS A 129 3.95 -21.36 20.20
CA CYS A 129 2.93 -21.09 21.23
C CYS A 129 2.76 -22.28 22.19
N VAL A 130 2.79 -23.51 21.67
CA VAL A 130 2.68 -24.71 22.49
C VAL A 130 3.91 -24.86 23.38
N SER A 131 5.12 -24.64 22.85
CA SER A 131 6.36 -24.81 23.61
C SER A 131 6.62 -23.71 24.63
N GLU A 132 6.31 -22.45 24.32
CA GLU A 132 6.67 -21.28 25.16
C GLU A 132 5.51 -20.81 26.06
N ALA A 133 4.26 -20.99 25.63
CA ALA A 133 3.08 -20.44 26.32
C ALA A 133 2.06 -21.51 26.74
N ALA A 134 2.35 -22.80 26.49
CA ALA A 134 1.47 -23.93 26.79
C ALA A 134 0.03 -23.76 26.24
N PHE A 135 -0.10 -23.10 25.08
CA PHE A 135 -1.39 -22.77 24.46
C PHE A 135 -1.37 -23.09 22.97
N THR A 136 -2.50 -23.58 22.44
CA THR A 136 -2.68 -23.84 21.01
C THR A 136 -3.52 -22.73 20.37
N PRO A 137 -2.95 -21.84 19.54
CA PRO A 137 -3.70 -20.79 18.88
C PRO A 137 -4.63 -21.33 17.80
N HIS A 138 -5.79 -20.67 17.65
CA HIS A 138 -6.69 -20.83 16.51
C HIS A 138 -6.12 -20.10 15.29
N LEU A 139 -4.98 -20.58 14.79
CA LEU A 139 -4.28 -20.05 13.62
C LEU A 139 -4.45 -21.01 12.43
N SER A 140 -4.84 -20.47 11.27
CA SER A 140 -5.10 -21.21 10.03
C SER A 140 -4.33 -20.60 8.87
N MET A 141 -4.13 -21.34 7.79
CA MET A 141 -3.63 -20.78 6.54
C MET A 141 -4.66 -19.78 5.99
N ALA A 142 -4.34 -18.50 6.00
CA ALA A 142 -5.23 -17.42 5.58
C ALA A 142 -4.46 -16.10 5.37
N TYR A 143 -5.17 -15.08 4.91
CA TYR A 143 -4.67 -13.71 4.97
C TYR A 143 -4.80 -13.17 6.40
N TYR A 144 -3.83 -12.37 6.81
CA TYR A 144 -3.85 -11.67 8.08
C TYR A 144 -3.42 -10.22 7.87
N LEU A 145 -4.10 -9.31 8.55
CA LEU A 145 -3.57 -7.99 8.83
C LEU A 145 -2.77 -8.07 10.14
N LEU A 146 -1.46 -7.92 10.01
CA LEU A 146 -0.53 -7.80 11.13
C LEU A 146 -0.38 -6.32 11.46
N THR A 147 -0.60 -5.93 12.71
CA THR A 147 -0.47 -4.53 13.14
C THR A 147 0.53 -4.43 14.26
N TYR A 148 1.62 -3.68 14.03
CA TYR A 148 2.62 -3.35 15.03
C TYR A 148 2.25 -2.06 15.77
N THR A 149 2.18 -2.13 17.09
CA THR A 149 1.95 -1.00 17.99
C THR A 149 3.24 -0.72 18.76
N PRO A 150 3.99 0.36 18.43
CA PRO A 150 5.26 0.67 19.07
C PRO A 150 5.18 0.88 20.58
N GLU A 151 4.09 1.46 21.07
CA GLU A 151 3.88 1.80 22.48
C GLU A 151 3.89 0.54 23.36
N ASP A 152 3.25 -0.53 22.88
CA ASP A 152 3.13 -1.81 23.57
C ASP A 152 4.16 -2.85 23.07
N LYS A 153 4.98 -2.48 22.08
CA LYS A 153 5.85 -3.37 21.31
C LYS A 153 5.13 -4.64 20.87
N ARG A 154 3.89 -4.50 20.39
CA ARG A 154 2.99 -5.63 20.16
C ARG A 154 2.65 -5.79 18.70
N ILE A 155 2.59 -7.04 18.23
CA ILE A 155 2.00 -7.39 16.95
C ILE A 155 0.69 -8.14 17.18
N ASN A 156 -0.38 -7.63 16.60
CA ASN A 156 -1.70 -8.25 16.65
C ASN A 156 -2.06 -8.85 15.28
N PHE A 157 -2.78 -9.96 15.31
CA PHE A 157 -3.20 -10.71 14.12
C PHE A 157 -4.71 -10.58 13.94
N LEU A 158 -5.12 -9.98 12.82
CA LEU A 158 -6.51 -9.98 12.39
C LEU A 158 -6.66 -10.88 11.15
N LYS A 159 -7.38 -11.99 11.28
CA LYS A 159 -7.66 -12.88 10.15
C LYS A 159 -8.52 -12.16 9.11
N CYS A 160 -8.22 -12.40 7.84
CA CYS A 160 -8.91 -11.89 6.67
C CYS A 160 -9.22 -13.07 5.72
N ASP A 161 -10.22 -12.90 4.87
CA ASP A 161 -10.79 -13.97 4.06
C ASP A 161 -10.34 -13.89 2.60
N GLU A 162 -10.26 -12.69 2.02
CA GLU A 162 -9.99 -12.49 0.59
C GLU A 162 -8.85 -11.50 0.33
N SER A 163 -7.92 -11.93 -0.51
CA SER A 163 -6.69 -11.22 -0.88
C SER A 163 -6.88 -9.76 -1.30
N HIS A 164 -7.84 -9.49 -2.19
CA HIS A 164 -7.99 -8.17 -2.80
C HIS A 164 -8.98 -7.31 -2.03
N LYS A 165 -10.17 -7.83 -1.77
CA LYS A 165 -11.23 -7.16 -1.03
C LYS A 165 -10.76 -6.73 0.34
N ASP A 166 -10.12 -7.63 1.10
CA ASP A 166 -9.70 -7.28 2.46
C ASP A 166 -8.45 -6.41 2.47
N LEU A 167 -7.54 -6.51 1.50
CA LEU A 167 -6.49 -5.52 1.35
C LEU A 167 -7.10 -4.12 1.22
N TRP A 168 -8.04 -3.95 0.29
CA TRP A 168 -8.65 -2.64 0.03
C TRP A 168 -9.50 -2.14 1.21
N LYS A 169 -10.19 -3.03 1.91
CA LYS A 169 -10.90 -2.70 3.15
C LYS A 169 -9.94 -2.16 4.21
N ASN A 170 -8.83 -2.87 4.45
CA ASN A 170 -7.82 -2.47 5.43
C ASN A 170 -7.08 -1.20 5.01
N PHE A 171 -6.81 -1.02 3.72
CA PHE A 171 -6.22 0.21 3.18
C PHE A 171 -7.17 1.40 3.33
N GLY A 172 -8.46 1.24 3.00
CA GLY A 172 -9.47 2.28 3.22
C GLY A 172 -9.67 2.61 4.70
N ALA A 173 -9.51 1.65 5.61
CA ALA A 173 -9.50 1.91 7.05
C ALA A 173 -8.28 2.75 7.46
N LEU A 174 -7.07 2.40 6.98
CA LEU A 174 -5.86 3.18 7.22
C LEU A 174 -6.00 4.62 6.71
N LEU A 175 -6.55 4.85 5.52
CA LEU A 175 -6.74 6.21 5.01
C LEU A 175 -7.62 7.07 5.94
N ARG A 176 -8.67 6.48 6.52
CA ARG A 176 -9.54 7.18 7.49
C ARG A 176 -8.83 7.43 8.81
N GLU A 177 -8.03 6.48 9.29
CA GLU A 177 -7.18 6.69 10.46
C GLU A 177 -6.20 7.85 10.25
N ILE A 178 -5.51 7.88 9.10
CA ILE A 178 -4.60 8.98 8.75
C ILE A 178 -5.38 10.31 8.66
N SER A 179 -6.55 10.31 8.00
CA SER A 179 -7.42 11.49 7.88
C SER A 179 -7.77 12.08 9.24
N ASN A 180 -8.15 11.24 10.21
CA ASN A 180 -8.46 11.68 11.57
C ASN A 180 -7.21 12.17 12.31
N ALA A 181 -6.10 11.44 12.20
CA ALA A 181 -4.85 11.80 12.85
C ALA A 181 -4.23 13.10 12.28
N CYS A 182 -4.54 13.48 11.05
CA CYS A 182 -4.12 14.76 10.47
C CYS A 182 -4.62 15.96 11.28
N LEU A 183 -5.79 15.84 11.92
CA LEU A 183 -6.41 16.89 12.72
C LEU A 183 -5.67 17.16 14.05
N THR A 184 -4.77 16.25 14.47
CA THR A 184 -3.97 16.41 15.69
C THR A 184 -2.53 16.84 15.41
N LEU A 185 -2.15 17.04 14.14
CA LEU A 185 -0.79 17.39 13.75
C LEU A 185 -0.45 18.84 14.05
N ARG A 186 0.81 19.15 14.30
CA ARG A 186 1.26 20.52 14.58
C ARG A 186 1.30 21.37 13.29
N ALA A 187 0.16 21.91 12.88
CA ALA A 187 -0.01 22.81 11.74
C ALA A 187 -1.20 23.77 11.98
N SER A 188 -1.45 24.70 11.05
CA SER A 188 -2.66 25.53 11.10
C SER A 188 -3.92 24.70 10.85
N ASN A 189 -5.06 25.09 11.45
CA ASN A 189 -6.34 24.39 11.29
C ASN A 189 -6.73 24.18 9.82
N SER A 190 -6.55 25.21 8.97
CA SER A 190 -6.81 25.09 7.53
C SER A 190 -5.99 23.96 6.91
N ARG A 191 -4.69 23.89 7.24
CA ARG A 191 -3.79 22.90 6.65
C ARG A 191 -4.05 21.49 7.17
N GLN A 192 -4.40 21.34 8.44
CA GLN A 192 -4.85 20.07 9.01
C GLN A 192 -6.10 19.57 8.29
N GLN A 193 -7.09 20.45 8.09
CA GLN A 193 -8.35 20.12 7.42
C GLN A 193 -8.13 19.76 5.95
N ASP A 194 -7.33 20.54 5.23
CA ASP A 194 -7.00 20.28 3.83
C ASP A 194 -6.35 18.90 3.67
N LEU A 195 -5.38 18.56 4.52
CA LEU A 195 -4.71 17.26 4.49
C LEU A 195 -5.67 16.12 4.87
N SER A 196 -6.47 16.31 5.93
CA SER A 196 -7.49 15.36 6.36
C SER A 196 -8.48 15.04 5.23
N ASN A 197 -8.95 16.06 4.51
CA ASN A 197 -9.88 15.94 3.39
C ASN A 197 -9.28 15.15 2.23
N LYS A 198 -7.98 15.33 1.90
CA LYS A 198 -7.33 14.56 0.83
C LYS A 198 -7.37 13.05 1.08
N PHE A 199 -7.16 12.63 2.32
CA PHE A 199 -7.24 11.21 2.69
C PHE A 199 -8.68 10.68 2.70
N LEU A 200 -9.64 11.51 3.14
CA LEU A 200 -11.06 11.16 3.11
C LEU A 200 -11.57 11.02 1.67
N ASP A 201 -11.22 11.96 0.79
CA ASP A 201 -11.53 11.92 -0.63
C ASP A 201 -11.01 10.64 -1.29
N LEU A 202 -9.77 10.24 -0.96
CA LEU A 202 -9.19 8.99 -1.47
C LEU A 202 -9.92 7.75 -0.90
N ALA A 203 -10.28 7.76 0.38
CA ALA A 203 -11.05 6.68 0.99
C ALA A 203 -12.45 6.54 0.36
N ASP A 204 -13.09 7.65 0.01
CA ASP A 204 -14.37 7.69 -0.67
C ASP A 204 -14.26 7.28 -2.13
N ALA A 205 -13.13 7.61 -2.78
CA ALA A 205 -12.84 7.18 -4.14
C ALA A 205 -12.88 5.64 -4.27
N LEU A 206 -12.29 4.95 -3.28
CA LEU A 206 -12.25 3.48 -3.17
C LEU A 206 -13.62 2.82 -2.97
N THR A 207 -14.63 3.56 -2.53
CA THR A 207 -15.99 3.04 -2.32
C THR A 207 -16.95 3.33 -3.48
N LEU A 208 -16.49 4.07 -4.51
CA LEU A 208 -17.36 4.69 -5.51
C LEU A 208 -18.54 5.43 -4.85
N ARG A 209 -18.22 6.39 -3.96
CA ARG A 209 -19.21 7.18 -3.21
C ARG A 209 -20.20 6.31 -2.41
N GLY A 210 -19.66 5.36 -1.65
CA GLY A 210 -20.43 4.48 -0.77
C GLY A 210 -21.07 3.26 -1.43
N ARG A 211 -21.02 3.11 -2.76
CA ARG A 211 -21.59 1.93 -3.46
C ARG A 211 -20.90 0.62 -3.06
N PHE A 212 -19.61 0.65 -2.75
CA PHE A 212 -18.81 -0.49 -2.33
C PHE A 212 -18.32 -0.30 -0.90
N SER A 213 -19.06 -0.85 0.07
CA SER A 213 -18.80 -0.68 1.51
C SER A 213 -17.46 -1.23 2.00
N SER A 214 -16.82 -2.14 1.24
CA SER A 214 -15.52 -2.73 1.58
C SER A 214 -14.33 -1.97 0.97
N SER A 215 -14.53 -0.73 0.47
CA SER A 215 -13.49 0.04 -0.23
C SER A 215 -12.82 -0.70 -1.41
N ASN A 216 -13.46 -1.74 -1.95
CA ASN A 216 -12.88 -2.67 -2.90
C ASN A 216 -13.24 -2.37 -4.36
N TRP A 217 -13.68 -1.15 -4.68
CA TRP A 217 -14.14 -0.79 -6.03
C TRP A 217 -13.08 -1.06 -7.11
N LEU A 218 -11.81 -0.77 -6.83
CA LEU A 218 -10.72 -1.02 -7.78
C LEU A 218 -10.61 -2.52 -8.14
N SER A 219 -10.77 -3.41 -7.16
CA SER A 219 -10.78 -4.87 -7.39
C SER A 219 -11.98 -5.30 -8.23
N VAL A 220 -13.14 -4.69 -8.00
CA VAL A 220 -14.35 -4.95 -8.80
C VAL A 220 -14.11 -4.57 -10.26
N VAL A 221 -13.61 -3.36 -10.55
CA VAL A 221 -13.30 -2.92 -11.92
C VAL A 221 -12.30 -3.87 -12.58
N ARG A 222 -11.22 -4.24 -11.88
CA ARG A 222 -10.24 -5.20 -12.40
C ARG A 222 -10.88 -6.55 -12.74
N ASN A 223 -11.74 -7.08 -11.87
CA ASN A 223 -12.40 -8.38 -12.11
C ASN A 223 -13.42 -8.30 -13.25
N GLU A 224 -14.14 -7.18 -13.39
CA GLU A 224 -15.04 -6.93 -14.50
C GLU A 224 -14.31 -6.84 -15.84
N VAL A 225 -13.17 -6.16 -15.88
CA VAL A 225 -12.31 -6.13 -17.07
C VAL A 225 -11.73 -7.50 -17.36
N ASN A 226 -11.13 -8.17 -16.36
CA ASN A 226 -10.37 -9.40 -16.59
C ASN A 226 -11.25 -10.62 -16.88
N TYR A 227 -12.31 -10.84 -16.10
CA TYR A 227 -13.11 -12.08 -16.17
C TYR A 227 -14.44 -11.92 -16.89
N LYS A 228 -14.95 -10.69 -17.02
CA LYS A 228 -16.26 -10.43 -17.66
C LYS A 228 -16.12 -9.66 -18.97
N SER A 229 -14.90 -9.29 -19.36
CA SER A 229 -14.60 -8.51 -20.57
C SER A 229 -15.43 -7.22 -20.69
N LEU A 230 -15.77 -6.59 -19.56
CA LEU A 230 -16.56 -5.36 -19.51
C LEU A 230 -15.69 -4.12 -19.76
N HIS A 231 -16.35 -2.96 -19.81
CA HIS A 231 -15.75 -1.62 -19.95
C HIS A 231 -15.13 -1.29 -21.32
N GLY A 232 -15.28 -2.13 -22.34
CA GLY A 232 -14.83 -1.82 -23.70
C GLY A 232 -13.31 -1.71 -23.85
N THR A 233 -12.54 -2.31 -22.95
CA THR A 233 -11.06 -2.25 -22.96
C THR A 233 -10.42 -3.45 -23.67
N TRP A 234 -11.23 -4.41 -24.11
CA TRP A 234 -10.81 -5.49 -25.02
C TRP A 234 -11.07 -5.11 -26.47
N PHE A 235 -10.24 -5.63 -27.38
CA PHE A 235 -10.44 -5.44 -28.81
C PHE A 235 -11.72 -6.16 -29.28
N PRO A 236 -12.51 -5.59 -30.19
CA PRO A 236 -12.37 -4.26 -30.79
C PRO A 236 -12.80 -3.12 -29.85
N PHE A 237 -12.01 -2.04 -29.81
CA PHE A 237 -12.27 -0.92 -28.90
C PHE A 237 -13.40 -0.01 -29.42
N PRO A 238 -14.45 0.26 -28.62
CA PRO A 238 -15.45 1.27 -28.96
C PRO A 238 -14.85 2.68 -28.92
N LYS A 239 -15.46 3.62 -29.66
CA LYS A 239 -15.04 5.04 -29.69
C LYS A 239 -15.05 5.72 -28.31
N SER A 240 -15.82 5.19 -27.37
CA SER A 240 -15.90 5.69 -25.99
C SER A 240 -14.73 5.25 -25.11
N THR A 241 -13.88 4.32 -25.56
CA THR A 241 -12.72 3.87 -24.78
C THR A 241 -11.71 5.01 -24.65
N PRO A 242 -11.32 5.39 -23.42
CA PRO A 242 -10.39 6.50 -23.21
C PRO A 242 -9.07 6.28 -23.95
N SER A 243 -8.48 7.36 -24.45
CA SER A 243 -7.09 7.37 -24.90
C SER A 243 -6.17 7.22 -23.69
N PHE A 244 -5.22 6.27 -23.77
CA PHE A 244 -4.23 6.05 -22.74
C PHE A 244 -3.29 7.25 -22.60
N ASP A 245 -2.86 7.86 -23.70
CA ASP A 245 -1.97 9.03 -23.67
C ASP A 245 -2.65 10.22 -22.98
N THR A 246 -3.95 10.40 -23.21
CA THR A 246 -4.75 11.41 -22.52
C THR A 246 -4.84 11.14 -21.02
N LEU A 247 -5.00 9.88 -20.61
CA LEU A 247 -5.00 9.50 -19.19
C LEU A 247 -3.62 9.68 -18.56
N MET A 248 -2.55 9.28 -19.25
CA MET A 248 -1.17 9.46 -18.80
C MET A 248 -0.80 10.93 -18.65
N ALA A 249 -1.29 11.81 -19.54
CA ALA A 249 -1.08 13.24 -19.43
C ALA A 249 -1.67 13.84 -18.15
N LYS A 250 -2.79 13.30 -17.65
CA LYS A 250 -3.43 13.72 -16.39
C LYS A 250 -2.63 13.32 -15.15
N VAL A 251 -1.79 12.29 -15.26
CA VAL A 251 -0.99 11.77 -14.15
C VAL A 251 0.50 12.03 -14.32
N LYS A 252 0.93 12.72 -15.40
CA LYS A 252 2.34 12.80 -15.88
C LYS A 252 3.37 13.10 -14.79
N ASP A 253 2.98 13.88 -13.78
CA ASP A 253 3.82 14.36 -12.70
C ASP A 253 3.92 13.38 -11.52
N TRP A 254 3.31 12.19 -11.62
CA TRP A 254 3.40 11.09 -10.63
C TRP A 254 4.86 10.72 -10.28
N ARG A 255 5.79 10.98 -11.21
CA ARG A 255 7.23 10.74 -11.04
C ARG A 255 7.93 11.78 -10.18
N SER A 256 7.37 12.99 -10.11
CA SER A 256 7.91 14.07 -9.27
C SER A 256 7.51 13.93 -7.80
N CYS A 257 6.58 13.01 -7.50
CA CYS A 257 6.12 12.73 -6.14
C CYS A 257 5.68 14.00 -5.39
N SER A 258 5.13 14.95 -6.15
CA SER A 258 4.77 16.29 -5.67
C SER A 258 3.35 16.69 -6.06
N TYR A 259 2.61 15.80 -6.73
CA TYR A 259 1.44 16.21 -7.49
C TYR A 259 0.19 16.31 -6.64
N ASP A 260 -0.51 17.44 -6.74
CA ASP A 260 -1.80 17.65 -6.10
C ASP A 260 -2.88 17.12 -7.04
N PHE A 261 -3.27 15.85 -6.88
CA PHE A 261 -4.36 15.31 -7.68
C PHE A 261 -5.66 16.03 -7.33
N GLU A 262 -6.41 16.42 -8.35
CA GLU A 262 -7.79 16.83 -8.18
C GLU A 262 -8.58 15.71 -7.50
N ASN A 263 -9.64 16.09 -6.78
CA ASN A 263 -10.49 15.12 -6.08
C ASN A 263 -11.05 14.09 -7.09
N PRO A 264 -10.65 12.80 -7.02
CA PRO A 264 -11.07 11.79 -7.99
C PRO A 264 -12.58 11.55 -7.93
N ASN A 265 -13.25 11.95 -6.85
CA ASN A 265 -14.70 11.87 -6.75
C ASN A 265 -15.43 12.81 -7.70
N LEU A 266 -14.78 13.83 -8.27
CA LEU A 266 -15.39 14.73 -9.26
C LEU A 266 -15.44 14.12 -10.68
N ILE A 267 -14.63 13.09 -10.94
CA ILE A 267 -14.56 12.43 -12.25
C ILE A 267 -15.80 11.56 -12.46
N ARG A 268 -16.55 11.83 -13.55
CA ARG A 268 -17.78 11.12 -13.90
C ARG A 268 -17.54 9.78 -14.60
N ALA A 269 -16.53 9.71 -15.46
CA ALA A 269 -16.23 8.50 -16.23
C ALA A 269 -15.53 7.45 -15.35
N ASN A 270 -16.12 6.26 -15.22
CA ASN A 270 -15.64 5.22 -14.29
C ASN A 270 -14.20 4.76 -14.58
N LEU A 271 -13.84 4.52 -15.85
CA LEU A 271 -12.49 4.10 -16.21
C LEU A 271 -11.45 5.19 -15.94
N GLU A 272 -11.78 6.44 -16.22
CA GLU A 272 -10.91 7.57 -15.90
C GLU A 272 -10.74 7.71 -14.39
N ARG A 273 -11.84 7.67 -13.63
CA ARG A 273 -11.81 7.74 -12.18
C ARG A 273 -10.99 6.58 -11.59
N PHE A 274 -11.15 5.37 -12.11
CA PHE A 274 -10.39 4.20 -11.70
C PHE A 274 -8.89 4.43 -11.92
N PHE A 275 -8.53 4.96 -13.09
CA PHE A 275 -7.16 5.24 -13.47
C PHE A 275 -6.52 6.30 -12.56
N ILE A 276 -7.19 7.44 -12.39
CA ILE A 276 -6.70 8.53 -11.53
C ILE A 276 -6.63 8.09 -10.07
N THR A 277 -7.65 7.39 -9.56
CA THR A 277 -7.63 6.86 -8.17
C THR A 277 -6.45 5.91 -7.96
N SER A 278 -6.20 5.01 -8.91
CA SER A 278 -5.05 4.10 -8.85
C SER A 278 -3.72 4.87 -8.85
N PHE A 279 -3.59 5.89 -9.69
CA PHE A 279 -2.37 6.71 -9.75
C PHE A 279 -2.16 7.60 -8.53
N ILE A 280 -3.22 8.09 -7.88
CA ILE A 280 -3.10 8.78 -6.58
C ILE A 280 -2.43 7.87 -5.55
N ILE A 281 -2.86 6.61 -5.48
CA ILE A 281 -2.32 5.63 -4.52
C ILE A 281 -0.87 5.31 -4.85
N ILE A 282 -0.55 5.15 -6.14
CA ILE A 282 0.82 4.92 -6.62
C ILE A 282 1.72 6.11 -6.26
N ASP A 283 1.34 7.34 -6.63
CA ASP A 283 2.10 8.55 -6.32
C ASP A 283 2.31 8.70 -4.82
N LEU A 284 1.27 8.47 -4.00
CA LEU A 284 1.38 8.54 -2.54
C LEU A 284 2.42 7.55 -2.01
N ALA A 285 2.41 6.29 -2.45
CA ALA A 285 3.37 5.28 -2.02
C ALA A 285 4.81 5.65 -2.42
N LEU A 286 4.99 6.13 -3.66
CA LEU A 286 6.30 6.55 -4.15
C LEU A 286 6.79 7.80 -3.43
N ALA A 287 5.91 8.76 -3.17
CA ALA A 287 6.23 9.98 -2.46
C ALA A 287 6.66 9.71 -1.00
N ILE A 288 5.95 8.82 -0.30
CA ILE A 288 6.36 8.35 1.03
C ILE A 288 7.73 7.65 0.94
N SER A 289 7.95 6.82 -0.08
CA SER A 289 9.21 6.09 -0.27
C SER A 289 10.39 7.04 -0.53
N PHE A 290 10.21 8.08 -1.36
CA PHE A 290 11.23 9.08 -1.62
C PHE A 290 11.51 9.95 -0.40
N ASP A 291 10.48 10.37 0.32
CA ASP A 291 10.66 11.13 1.54
C ASP A 291 11.40 10.30 2.60
N PHE A 292 11.07 9.01 2.72
CA PHE A 292 11.80 8.05 3.54
C PHE A 292 13.29 7.96 3.15
N GLN A 293 13.60 7.86 1.86
CA GLN A 293 14.99 7.83 1.38
C GLN A 293 15.78 9.07 1.78
N LYS A 294 15.15 10.24 1.80
CA LYS A 294 15.81 11.49 2.23
C LYS A 294 16.13 11.48 3.73
N ILE A 295 15.30 10.85 4.55
CA ILE A 295 15.48 10.80 6.01
C ILE A 295 16.65 9.87 6.40
N ILE A 296 16.82 8.73 5.73
CA ILE A 296 17.87 7.74 6.07
C ILE A 296 19.31 8.20 5.76
N GLY A 297 19.49 9.34 5.09
CA GLY A 297 20.77 10.02 4.88
C GLY A 297 21.74 9.36 3.87
N LYS A 298 21.92 8.04 3.91
CA LYS A 298 22.68 7.27 2.91
C LYS A 298 21.81 6.16 2.30
N PRO A 299 21.41 6.27 1.01
CA PRO A 299 20.63 5.23 0.37
C PRO A 299 21.49 3.98 0.13
N GLY A 300 21.03 2.84 0.63
CA GLY A 300 21.57 1.52 0.28
C GLY A 300 21.29 1.15 -1.19
N ASN A 301 21.79 0.01 -1.64
CA ASN A 301 21.65 -0.44 -3.03
C ASN A 301 20.19 -0.57 -3.50
N ARG A 302 19.28 -1.02 -2.62
CA ARG A 302 17.84 -1.14 -2.93
C ARG A 302 17.23 0.22 -3.20
N SER A 303 17.44 1.17 -2.30
CA SER A 303 17.02 2.57 -2.49
C SER A 303 17.56 3.17 -3.78
N LYS A 304 18.85 2.97 -4.09
CA LYS A 304 19.46 3.44 -5.35
C LYS A 304 18.78 2.84 -6.58
N ASN A 305 18.50 1.53 -6.56
CA ASN A 305 17.81 0.85 -7.66
C ASN A 305 16.36 1.33 -7.83
N PHE A 306 15.66 1.59 -6.72
CA PHE A 306 14.34 2.20 -6.74
C PHE A 306 14.37 3.59 -7.39
N SER A 307 15.27 4.48 -6.96
CA SER A 307 15.40 5.82 -7.55
C SER A 307 15.79 5.73 -9.03
N ARG A 308 16.68 4.80 -9.39
CA ARG A 308 17.06 4.54 -10.78
C ARG A 308 15.86 4.11 -11.63
N LEU A 309 15.02 3.20 -11.14
CA LEU A 309 13.84 2.73 -11.84
C LEU A 309 12.84 3.86 -12.12
N ILE A 310 12.58 4.70 -11.12
CA ILE A 310 11.73 5.89 -11.29
C ILE A 310 12.35 6.85 -12.32
N ASN A 311 13.65 7.11 -12.25
CA ASN A 311 14.33 8.02 -13.18
C ASN A 311 14.38 7.48 -14.61
N ILE A 312 14.59 6.18 -14.80
CA ILE A 312 14.54 5.54 -16.14
C ILE A 312 13.13 5.64 -16.70
N SER A 313 12.11 5.48 -15.86
CA SER A 313 10.72 5.67 -16.30
C SER A 313 10.43 7.12 -16.70
N ALA A 314 11.18 8.12 -16.22
CA ALA A 314 10.98 9.54 -16.53
C ALA A 314 11.61 9.98 -17.86
N ALA A 315 12.60 9.23 -18.36
CA ALA A 315 13.31 9.54 -19.62
C ALA A 315 12.72 8.85 -20.86
N ALA A 316 11.62 8.10 -20.70
CA ALA A 316 10.86 7.42 -21.74
C ALA A 316 9.45 8.02 -21.84
#